data_AF-A0A0D6LVC1-F1
#
_entry.id   AF-A0A0D6LVC1-F1
#
_cell.length_a   1.000
_cell.length_b   1.000
_cell.length_c   1.000
_cell.angle_alpha   90.00
_cell.angle_beta   90.00
_cell.angle_gamma   90.00
#
_symmetry.space_group_name_H-M   'P 1'
#
loop_
_entity.id
_entity.type
_entity.pdbx_description
1 polymer ?
#
loop_
_entity_poly.entity_id
_entity_poly.type
_entity_poly.pdbx_seq_one_letter_code
_entity_poly.pdbx_strand_id
1 'polypeptide(L)'
;MRTYKYGFLLTAIQDLVTSLCTLALIPRVISRNSYLIFIATGYLSDFPYGQILLGTVFVMVCLSLLIITNNFIYRYIQVCQMRYSYIYARKKSIIIICVANMAFLLNCGIVLVVCAWPSVHFRQQLYKERISVDATALEQKSFMGFSMEHSVNNLTIFLMIDGLLMMVMFTMIGSYSAFRIRSTLKERSVSDKTINMHKKMFHTLLLQSD
;
A
#
# COMPACT_ATOMS: atom_id res chain seq x y z
N MET A 1 -7.19 8.69 -21.57
CA MET A 1 -6.37 9.80 -21.00
C MET A 1 -6.90 10.36 -19.67
N ARG A 2 -8.19 10.66 -19.50
CA ARG A 2 -8.73 11.22 -18.23
C ARG A 2 -8.45 10.35 -16.98
N THR A 3 -8.62 9.03 -17.07
CA THR A 3 -8.41 8.09 -15.94
C THR A 3 -6.97 8.08 -15.40
N TYR A 4 -5.97 8.31 -16.26
CA TYR A 4 -4.56 8.39 -15.85
C TYR A 4 -4.26 9.67 -15.04
N LYS A 5 -4.90 10.79 -15.40
CA LYS A 5 -4.74 12.05 -14.65
C LYS A 5 -5.28 11.92 -13.22
N TYR A 6 -6.44 11.27 -13.07
CA TYR A 6 -7.03 11.01 -11.75
C TYR A 6 -6.18 10.04 -10.92
N GLY A 7 -5.61 9.00 -11.54
CA GLY A 7 -4.69 8.08 -10.85
C GLY A 7 -3.44 8.78 -10.32
N PHE A 8 -2.81 9.62 -11.14
CA PHE A 8 -1.62 10.37 -10.73
C PHE A 8 -1.92 11.39 -9.61
N LEU A 9 -3.05 12.10 -9.72
CA LEU A 9 -3.49 13.04 -8.69
C LEU A 9 -3.77 12.31 -7.36
N LEU A 10 -4.42 11.14 -7.42
CA LEU A 10 -4.71 10.34 -6.24
C LEU A 10 -3.42 9.87 -5.55
N THR A 11 -2.43 9.37 -6.31
CA THR A 11 -1.12 9.00 -5.78
C THR A 11 -0.41 10.21 -5.14
N ALA A 12 -0.42 11.37 -5.80
CA ALA A 12 0.22 12.57 -5.27
C ALA A 12 -0.42 13.04 -3.95
N ILE A 13 -1.76 13.03 -3.85
CA ILE A 13 -2.48 13.33 -2.61
C ILE A 13 -2.08 12.32 -1.52
N GLN A 14 -2.05 11.04 -1.87
CA GLN A 14 -1.73 9.98 -0.94
C GLN A 14 -0.29 10.09 -0.41
N ASP A 15 0.68 10.36 -1.28
CA ASP A 15 2.08 10.55 -0.90
C ASP A 15 2.25 11.79 -0.01
N LEU A 16 1.51 12.86 -0.29
CA LEU A 16 1.52 14.08 0.52
C LEU A 16 0.96 13.83 1.92
N VAL A 17 -0.19 13.15 2.03
CA VAL A 17 -0.78 12.80 3.33
C VAL A 17 0.15 11.86 4.10
N THR A 18 0.72 10.86 3.43
CA THR A 18 1.65 9.92 4.07
C THR A 18 2.89 10.64 4.59
N SER A 19 3.48 11.52 3.77
CA SER A 19 4.66 12.32 4.14
C SER A 19 4.37 13.24 5.33
N LEU A 20 3.23 13.93 5.33
CA LEU A 20 2.79 14.77 6.45
C LEU A 20 2.60 13.94 7.74
N CYS A 21 1.98 12.76 7.64
CA CYS A 21 1.82 11.87 8.78
C CYS A 21 3.17 11.39 9.32
N THR A 22 4.11 11.01 8.44
CA THR A 22 5.45 10.57 8.86
C THR A 22 6.33 11.69 9.41
N LEU A 23 6.09 12.93 9.00
CA LEU A 23 6.78 14.10 9.55
C LEU A 23 6.23 14.45 10.93
N ALA A 24 4.92 14.36 11.11
CA ALA A 24 4.26 14.55 12.41
C ALA A 24 4.56 13.42 13.40
N LEU A 25 4.75 12.20 12.89
CA LEU A 25 4.92 10.97 13.64
C LEU A 25 5.97 10.07 13.00
N ILE A 26 7.05 9.83 13.73
CA ILE A 26 8.09 8.84 13.43
C ILE A 26 7.67 7.54 14.13
N PRO A 27 7.19 6.52 13.39
CA PRO A 27 6.82 5.25 13.99
C PRO A 27 8.11 4.50 14.37
N ARG A 28 8.29 4.21 15.65
CA ARG A 28 9.40 3.39 16.14
C ARG A 28 8.92 1.98 16.45
N VAL A 29 9.51 1.00 15.79
CA VAL A 29 9.22 -0.42 16.06
C VAL A 29 10.07 -0.90 17.23
N ILE A 30 9.42 -1.52 18.21
CA ILE A 30 10.08 -2.28 19.27
C ILE A 30 9.55 -3.70 19.20
N SER A 31 10.45 -4.64 18.98
CA SER A 31 10.16 -6.08 19.03
C SER A 31 10.89 -6.67 20.23
N ARG A 32 10.17 -7.37 21.08
CA ARG A 32 10.70 -8.20 22.16
C ARG A 32 10.08 -9.60 22.09
N ASN A 33 10.67 -10.55 22.81
CA ASN A 33 10.35 -11.98 22.74
C ASN A 33 8.85 -12.32 22.83
N SER A 34 8.05 -11.48 23.48
CA SER A 34 6.61 -11.71 23.71
C SER A 34 5.68 -10.65 23.08
N TYR A 35 6.19 -9.57 22.49
CA TYR A 35 5.35 -8.51 21.93
C TYR A 35 6.03 -7.68 20.84
N LEU A 36 5.21 -7.18 19.91
CA LEU A 36 5.62 -6.25 18.85
C LEU A 36 4.78 -4.98 18.95
N ILE A 37 5.45 -3.84 19.14
CA ILE A 37 4.81 -2.53 19.28
C ILE A 37 5.41 -1.49 18.33
N PHE A 38 4.53 -0.65 17.81
CA PHE A 38 4.81 0.57 17.08
C PHE A 38 4.50 1.74 18.00
N ILE A 39 5.52 2.48 18.39
CA ILE A 39 5.38 3.66 19.24
C ILE A 39 5.40 4.90 18.37
N ALA A 40 4.42 5.78 18.58
CA ALA A 40 4.42 7.12 18.03
C ALA A 40 5.52 7.94 18.70
N THR A 41 6.54 8.35 17.94
CA THR A 41 7.55 9.31 18.42
C THR A 41 7.53 10.54 17.53
N GLY A 42 7.45 11.75 18.07
CA GLY A 42 7.32 12.97 17.25
C GLY A 42 6.47 14.05 17.90
N TYR A 43 6.16 15.10 17.12
CA TYR A 43 5.39 16.26 17.58
C TYR A 43 3.97 15.88 18.03
N LEU A 44 3.34 14.92 17.37
CA LEU A 44 2.00 14.41 17.71
C LEU A 44 2.08 12.98 18.25
N SER A 45 2.88 12.77 19.30
CA SER A 45 3.05 11.46 19.93
C SER A 45 2.03 11.17 21.04
N ASP A 46 1.34 12.19 21.55
CA ASP A 46 0.42 12.06 22.67
C ASP A 46 -0.88 11.32 22.29
N PHE A 47 -1.42 10.57 23.26
CA PHE A 47 -2.74 9.95 23.15
C PHE A 47 -3.84 11.03 23.17
N PRO A 48 -4.89 10.97 22.32
CA PRO A 48 -5.24 9.91 21.36
C PRO A 48 -4.72 10.13 19.92
N TYR A 49 -4.18 11.31 19.62
CA TYR A 49 -3.88 11.74 18.26
C TYR A 49 -2.78 10.88 17.59
N GLY A 50 -1.74 10.51 18.34
CA GLY A 50 -0.65 9.68 17.81
C GLY A 50 -1.12 8.27 17.39
N GLN A 51 -2.14 7.73 18.06
CA GLN A 51 -2.70 6.42 17.74
C GLN A 51 -3.53 6.48 16.45
N ILE A 52 -4.34 7.53 16.29
CA ILE A 52 -5.08 7.77 15.05
C ILE A 52 -4.12 7.96 13.87
N LEU A 53 -3.02 8.71 14.07
CA LEU A 53 -1.98 8.90 13.07
C LEU A 53 -1.28 7.58 12.71
N LEU A 54 -0.91 6.73 13.67
CA LEU A 54 -0.36 5.39 13.40
C LEU A 54 -1.32 4.53 12.56
N GLY A 55 -2.61 4.52 12.91
CA GLY A 55 -3.63 3.82 12.15
C GLY A 55 -3.79 4.37 10.74
N THR A 56 -3.73 5.69 10.59
CA THR A 56 -3.78 6.38 9.30
C THR A 56 -2.59 5.98 8.43
N VAL A 57 -1.37 5.97 8.97
CA VAL A 57 -0.16 5.55 8.25
C VAL A 57 -0.30 4.10 7.76
N PHE A 58 -0.81 3.19 8.59
CA PHE A 58 -1.03 1.80 8.17
C PHE A 58 -2.04 1.68 7.02
N VAL A 59 -3.18 2.38 7.11
CA VAL A 59 -4.18 2.39 6.03
C VAL A 59 -3.60 2.99 4.75
N MET A 60 -2.78 4.04 4.86
CA MET A 60 -2.09 4.65 3.72
C MET A 60 -1.12 3.67 3.04
N VAL A 61 -0.38 2.88 3.81
CA VAL A 61 0.50 1.83 3.24
C VAL A 61 -0.30 0.79 2.46
N CYS A 62 -1.45 0.35 3.01
CA CYS A 62 -2.33 -0.59 2.31
C CYS A 62 -2.91 0.03 1.03
N LEU A 63 -3.28 1.32 1.09
CA LEU A 63 -3.77 2.08 -0.06
C LEU A 63 -2.69 2.25 -1.15
N SER A 64 -1.43 2.51 -0.78
CA SER A 64 -0.29 2.55 -1.71
C SER A 64 -0.23 1.27 -2.54
N LEU A 65 -0.23 0.12 -1.86
CA LEU A 65 -0.11 -1.19 -2.49
C LEU A 65 -1.25 -1.39 -3.50
N LEU A 66 -2.47 -1.05 -3.09
CA LEU A 66 -3.65 -1.19 -3.92
C LEU A 66 -3.61 -0.27 -5.15
N ILE A 67 -3.19 0.99 -5.00
CA ILE A 67 -3.07 1.94 -6.11
C ILE A 67 -2.00 1.47 -7.10
N ILE A 68 -0.83 1.06 -6.60
CA ILE A 68 0.27 0.57 -7.42
C ILE A 68 -0.15 -0.67 -8.21
N THR A 69 -0.73 -1.68 -7.55
CA THR A 69 -1.15 -2.91 -8.22
C THR A 69 -2.26 -2.64 -9.24
N ASN A 70 -3.24 -1.80 -8.92
CA ASN A 70 -4.26 -1.41 -9.89
C ASN A 70 -3.65 -0.71 -11.11
N ASN A 71 -2.72 0.22 -10.91
CA ASN A 71 -2.05 0.92 -12.02
C ASN A 71 -1.30 -0.06 -12.94
N PHE A 72 -0.59 -1.04 -12.37
CA PHE A 72 0.06 -2.09 -13.16
C PHE A 72 -0.93 -2.98 -13.90
N ILE A 73 -2.04 -3.38 -13.29
CA ILE A 73 -3.09 -4.17 -13.95
C ILE A 73 -3.69 -3.38 -15.13
N TYR A 74 -4.04 -2.10 -14.92
CA TYR A 74 -4.59 -1.25 -15.98
C TYR A 74 -3.61 -1.10 -17.16
N ARG A 75 -2.32 -0.88 -16.88
CA ARG A 75 -1.27 -0.81 -17.92
C ARG A 75 -1.09 -2.14 -18.64
N TYR A 76 -1.10 -3.25 -17.89
CA TYR A 76 -0.97 -4.60 -18.45
C TYR A 76 -2.10 -4.89 -19.44
N ILE A 77 -3.34 -4.60 -19.07
CA ILE A 77 -4.50 -4.81 -19.94
C ILE A 77 -4.38 -3.95 -21.20
N GLN A 78 -4.00 -2.68 -21.07
CA GLN A 78 -3.87 -1.77 -22.22
C GLN A 78 -2.75 -2.18 -23.19
N VAL A 79 -1.60 -2.61 -22.68
CA VAL A 79 -0.40 -2.89 -23.50
C VAL A 79 -0.42 -4.33 -24.03
N CYS A 80 -0.62 -5.31 -23.14
CA CYS A 80 -0.51 -6.72 -23.46
C CYS A 80 -1.81 -7.31 -24.02
N GLN A 81 -2.98 -6.76 -23.65
CA GLN A 81 -4.29 -7.36 -23.92
C GLN A 81 -5.32 -6.36 -24.46
N MET A 82 -4.97 -5.67 -25.55
CA MET A 82 -5.79 -4.61 -26.14
C MET A 82 -7.25 -5.02 -26.45
N ARG A 83 -7.50 -6.31 -26.76
CA ARG A 83 -8.86 -6.87 -26.98
C ARG A 83 -9.76 -6.78 -25.74
N TYR A 84 -9.20 -6.90 -24.54
CA TYR A 84 -9.94 -6.87 -23.28
C TYR A 84 -10.05 -5.45 -22.68
N SER A 85 -9.32 -4.48 -23.24
CA SER A 85 -9.35 -3.07 -22.81
C SER A 85 -10.77 -2.49 -22.85
N TYR A 86 -11.58 -2.84 -23.86
CA TYR A 86 -12.97 -2.38 -23.98
C TYR A 86 -13.87 -2.94 -22.87
N ILE A 87 -13.67 -4.20 -22.47
CA ILE A 87 -14.44 -4.84 -21.40
C ILE A 87 -14.12 -4.18 -20.05
N TYR A 88 -12.83 -3.90 -19.81
CA TYR A 88 -12.37 -3.25 -18.59
C TYR A 88 -12.76 -1.77 -18.51
N ALA A 89 -12.94 -1.11 -19.65
CA ALA A 89 -13.44 0.26 -19.74
C ALA A 89 -14.97 0.38 -19.53
N ARG A 90 -15.70 -0.74 -19.51
CA ARG A 90 -17.16 -0.73 -19.30
C ARG A 90 -17.48 -0.34 -17.86
N LYS A 91 -18.50 0.50 -17.66
CA LYS A 91 -18.94 1.00 -16.33
C LYS A 91 -19.12 -0.12 -15.30
N LYS A 92 -19.66 -1.28 -15.71
CA LYS A 92 -19.83 -2.46 -14.83
C LYS A 92 -18.50 -3.00 -14.28
N SER A 93 -17.45 -3.07 -15.11
CA SER A 93 -16.14 -3.56 -14.68
C SER A 93 -15.48 -2.58 -13.70
N ILE A 94 -15.62 -1.28 -13.94
CA ILE A 94 -15.10 -0.25 -13.04
C ILE A 94 -15.77 -0.35 -11.66
N ILE A 95 -17.08 -0.56 -11.61
CA ILE A 95 -17.82 -0.75 -10.35
C ILE A 95 -17.31 -1.98 -9.60
N ILE A 96 -17.11 -3.11 -10.29
CA ILE A 96 -16.59 -4.35 -9.67
C ILE A 96 -15.21 -4.10 -9.04
N ILE A 97 -14.32 -3.41 -9.75
CA ILE A 97 -12.98 -3.08 -9.25
C ILE A 97 -13.07 -2.15 -8.03
N CYS A 98 -13.93 -1.13 -8.08
CA CYS A 98 -14.17 -0.24 -6.94
C CYS A 98 -14.68 -1.02 -5.72
N VAL A 99 -15.65 -1.92 -5.90
CA VAL A 99 -16.19 -2.74 -4.81
C VAL A 99 -15.11 -3.66 -4.23
N ALA A 100 -14.33 -4.33 -5.07
CA ALA A 100 -13.24 -5.19 -4.62
C ALA A 100 -12.17 -4.40 -3.84
N ASN A 101 -11.81 -3.21 -4.31
CA ASN A 101 -10.86 -2.33 -3.63
C ASN A 101 -11.39 -1.85 -2.27
N MET A 102 -12.67 -1.48 -2.19
CA MET A 102 -13.30 -1.08 -0.93
C MET A 102 -13.38 -2.24 0.06
N ALA A 103 -13.68 -3.45 -0.41
CA ALA A 103 -13.69 -4.65 0.43
C ALA A 103 -12.29 -4.95 1.00
N PHE A 104 -11.23 -4.78 0.21
CA PHE A 104 -9.86 -4.92 0.69
C PHE A 104 -9.51 -3.88 1.75
N LEU A 105 -9.80 -2.60 1.51
CA LEU A 105 -9.54 -1.54 2.50
C LEU A 105 -10.31 -1.77 3.80
N LEU A 106 -11.55 -2.26 3.71
CA LEU A 106 -12.35 -2.65 4.87
C LEU A 106 -11.68 -3.79 5.64
N ASN A 107 -11.20 -4.83 4.95
CA ASN A 107 -10.46 -5.94 5.58
C ASN A 107 -9.19 -5.43 6.30
N CYS A 108 -8.38 -4.59 5.63
CA CYS A 108 -7.21 -3.96 6.26
C CYS A 108 -7.59 -3.15 7.51
N GLY A 109 -8.71 -2.43 7.48
CA GLY A 109 -9.23 -1.72 8.64
C GLY A 109 -9.64 -2.65 9.78
N ILE A 110 -10.29 -3.77 9.49
CA ILE A 110 -10.64 -4.79 10.49
C ILE A 110 -9.39 -5.39 11.11
N VAL A 111 -8.39 -5.77 10.31
CA VAL A 111 -7.10 -6.28 10.80
C VAL A 111 -6.41 -5.24 11.70
N LEU A 112 -6.41 -3.96 11.32
CA LEU A 112 -5.86 -2.91 12.16
C LEU A 112 -6.58 -2.83 13.53
N VAL A 113 -7.91 -2.77 13.52
CA VAL A 113 -8.69 -2.60 14.76
C VAL A 113 -8.62 -3.83 15.65
N VAL A 114 -8.65 -5.03 15.08
CA VAL A 114 -8.70 -6.28 15.85
C VAL A 114 -7.31 -6.74 16.30
N CYS A 115 -6.29 -6.57 15.45
CA CYS A 115 -4.96 -7.10 15.72
C CYS A 115 -3.98 -6.05 16.25
N ALA A 116 -4.08 -4.78 15.82
CA ALA A 116 -3.08 -3.76 16.15
C ALA A 116 -3.57 -2.72 17.17
N TRP A 117 -4.88 -2.65 17.42
CA TRP A 117 -5.42 -1.74 18.44
C TRP A 117 -5.11 -2.28 19.84
N PRO A 118 -4.40 -1.51 20.68
CA PRO A 118 -4.01 -1.97 22.01
C PRO A 118 -5.24 -2.17 22.90
N SER A 119 -5.43 -3.41 23.37
CA SER A 119 -6.44 -3.72 24.38
C SER A 119 -6.05 -3.13 25.75
N VAL A 120 -7.04 -2.85 26.60
CA VAL A 120 -6.80 -2.26 27.94
C VAL A 120 -5.85 -3.12 28.78
N HIS A 121 -5.97 -4.46 28.67
CA HIS A 121 -5.11 -5.42 29.35
C HIS A 121 -3.66 -5.39 28.83
N PHE A 122 -3.46 -5.25 27.52
CA PHE A 122 -2.12 -5.14 26.94
C PHE A 122 -1.42 -3.84 27.37
N ARG A 123 -2.17 -2.73 27.50
CA ARG A 123 -1.62 -1.48 28.03
C ARG A 123 -1.09 -1.66 29.47
N GLN A 124 -1.85 -2.35 30.32
CA GLN A 124 -1.47 -2.61 31.70
C GLN A 124 -0.22 -3.50 31.83
N GLN A 125 -0.07 -4.53 30.98
CA GLN A 125 1.15 -5.34 30.93
C GLN A 125 2.37 -4.48 30.54
N LEU A 126 2.23 -3.63 29.53
CA LEU A 126 3.30 -2.75 29.06
C LEU A 126 3.78 -1.77 30.14
N TYR A 127 2.85 -1.21 30.93
CA TYR A 127 3.19 -0.32 32.05
C TYR A 127 3.87 -1.06 33.19
N LYS A 128 3.50 -2.32 33.43
CA LYS A 128 4.07 -3.16 34.49
C LYS A 128 5.49 -3.63 34.16
N GLU A 129 5.79 -3.91 32.89
CA GLU A 129 7.11 -4.39 32.45
C GLU A 129 8.20 -3.31 32.39
N ARG A 130 7.89 -2.05 32.73
CA ARG A 130 8.82 -0.89 32.74
C ARG A 130 9.85 -0.99 31.62
N ILE A 131 9.38 -0.86 30.37
CA ILE A 131 10.26 -0.72 29.21
C ILE A 131 11.28 0.37 29.56
N SER A 132 12.56 0.10 29.29
CA SER A 132 13.75 0.90 29.62
C SER A 132 13.83 2.27 28.89
N VAL A 133 12.67 2.83 28.55
CA VAL A 133 12.45 4.18 28.07
C VAL A 133 11.47 4.76 29.08
N ASP A 134 11.97 5.59 30.00
CA ASP A 134 11.27 6.29 31.08
C ASP A 134 9.77 5.96 31.21
N ALA A 135 9.41 5.21 32.25
CA ALA A 135 8.05 4.71 32.46
C ALA A 135 6.98 5.82 32.48
N THR A 136 7.35 7.05 32.84
CA THR A 136 6.50 8.25 32.80
C THR A 136 6.26 8.78 31.38
N ALA A 137 7.20 8.57 30.45
CA ALA A 137 7.07 8.97 29.05
C ALA A 137 6.26 7.98 28.20
N LEU A 138 6.10 6.74 28.66
CA LEU A 138 5.33 5.70 27.95
C LEU A 138 3.82 5.79 28.23
N GLU A 139 3.42 6.31 29.40
CA GLU A 139 2.00 6.52 29.75
C GLU A 139 1.32 7.57 28.87
N GLN A 140 2.06 8.60 28.45
CA GLN A 140 1.56 9.65 27.55
C GLN A 140 1.65 9.30 26.06
N LYS A 141 2.53 8.37 25.67
CA LYS A 141 2.77 8.07 24.26
C LYS A 141 1.77 7.09 23.68
N SER A 142 1.30 7.40 22.48
CA SER A 142 0.47 6.51 21.69
C SER A 142 1.26 5.33 21.14
N PHE A 143 0.68 4.13 21.18
CA PHE A 143 1.26 2.94 20.58
C PHE A 143 0.19 2.06 19.93
N MET A 144 0.61 1.24 18.97
CA MET A 144 -0.16 0.15 18.37
C MET A 144 0.68 -1.11 18.41
N GLY A 145 0.06 -2.28 18.57
CA GLY A 145 0.82 -3.52 18.63
C GLY A 145 0.05 -4.65 19.30
N PHE A 146 0.68 -5.81 19.33
CA PHE A 146 0.10 -7.02 19.89
C PHE A 146 1.11 -7.75 20.78
N SER A 147 0.59 -8.40 21.82
CA SER A 147 1.31 -9.37 22.66
C SER A 147 0.94 -10.78 22.28
N MET A 148 1.94 -11.65 22.17
CA MET A 148 1.78 -13.07 21.91
C MET A 148 1.08 -13.81 23.06
N GLU A 149 1.14 -13.30 24.29
CA GLU A 149 0.52 -13.95 25.45
C GLU A 149 -0.95 -13.58 25.67
N HIS A 150 -1.31 -12.31 25.42
CA HIS A 150 -2.61 -11.77 25.84
C HIS A 150 -3.49 -11.27 24.67
N SER A 151 -2.92 -11.09 23.47
CA SER A 151 -3.63 -10.55 22.31
C SER A 151 -3.77 -11.56 21.16
N VAL A 152 -3.16 -12.73 21.31
CA VAL A 152 -3.21 -13.78 20.29
C VAL A 152 -4.33 -14.74 20.63
N ASN A 153 -5.40 -14.65 19.85
CA ASN A 153 -6.52 -15.57 19.86
C ASN A 153 -6.59 -16.23 18.47
N ASN A 154 -7.30 -17.35 18.33
CA ASN A 154 -7.39 -18.06 17.03
C ASN A 154 -7.88 -17.13 15.91
N LEU A 155 -8.78 -16.19 16.24
CA LEU A 155 -9.27 -15.17 15.32
C LEU A 155 -8.17 -14.18 14.88
N THR A 156 -7.31 -13.69 15.79
CA THR A 156 -6.29 -12.69 15.43
C THR A 156 -5.17 -13.33 14.61
N ILE A 157 -4.81 -14.58 14.89
CA ILE A 157 -3.89 -15.36 14.05
C ILE A 157 -4.47 -15.51 12.64
N PHE A 158 -5.74 -15.93 12.54
CA PHE A 158 -6.40 -16.10 11.24
C PHE A 158 -6.41 -14.79 10.44
N LEU A 159 -6.77 -13.67 11.07
CA LEU A 159 -6.79 -12.35 10.43
C LEU A 159 -5.40 -11.86 10.03
N MET A 160 -4.36 -12.13 10.83
CA MET A 160 -2.98 -11.80 10.45
C MET A 160 -2.52 -12.61 9.24
N ILE A 161 -2.82 -13.91 9.21
CA ILE A 161 -2.49 -14.79 8.08
C ILE A 161 -3.23 -14.32 6.82
N ASP A 162 -4.53 -14.02 6.93
CA ASP A 162 -5.35 -13.50 5.82
C ASP A 162 -4.78 -12.18 5.29
N GLY A 163 -4.49 -11.22 6.18
CA GLY A 163 -3.87 -9.95 5.80
C GLY A 163 -2.52 -10.12 5.11
N LEU A 164 -1.65 -11.00 5.63
CA LEU A 164 -0.35 -11.29 5.03
C LEU A 164 -0.49 -11.93 3.64
N LEU A 165 -1.37 -12.92 3.50
CA LEU A 165 -1.67 -13.58 2.23
C LEU A 165 -2.17 -12.58 1.20
N MET A 166 -3.08 -11.68 1.58
CA MET A 166 -3.58 -10.64 0.68
C MET A 166 -2.48 -9.70 0.22
N MET A 167 -1.62 -9.21 1.12
CA MET A 167 -0.48 -8.34 0.77
C MET A 167 0.50 -9.04 -0.20
N VAL A 168 0.79 -10.33 0.03
CA VAL A 168 1.63 -11.15 -0.87
C VAL A 168 0.97 -11.29 -2.24
N MET A 169 -0.32 -11.60 -2.28
CA MET A 169 -1.08 -11.73 -3.54
C MET A 169 -1.05 -10.45 -4.36
N PHE A 170 -1.31 -9.29 -3.75
CA PHE A 170 -1.23 -8.00 -4.45
C PHE A 170 0.17 -7.68 -4.98
N THR A 171 1.21 -8.02 -4.21
CA THR A 171 2.61 -7.83 -4.61
C THR A 171 2.97 -8.74 -5.79
N MET A 172 2.53 -10.00 -5.76
CA MET A 172 2.75 -10.97 -6.84
C MET A 172 2.02 -10.56 -8.12
N ILE A 173 0.75 -10.16 -8.03
CA ILE A 173 -0.04 -9.69 -9.18
C ILE A 173 0.57 -8.41 -9.79
N GLY A 174 0.97 -7.45 -8.95
CA GLY A 174 1.62 -6.22 -9.38
C GLY A 174 2.95 -6.50 -10.10
N SER A 175 3.79 -7.34 -9.50
CA SER A 175 5.11 -7.72 -10.06
C SER A 175 4.98 -8.50 -11.36
N TYR A 176 4.05 -9.46 -11.43
CA TYR A 176 3.76 -10.21 -12.64
C TYR A 176 3.31 -9.28 -13.78
N SER A 177 2.39 -8.37 -13.47
CA SER A 177 1.88 -7.39 -14.44
C SER A 177 3.02 -6.49 -14.96
N ALA A 178 3.87 -5.98 -14.07
CA ALA A 178 5.03 -5.17 -14.43
C ALA A 178 6.03 -5.93 -15.32
N PHE A 179 6.33 -7.19 -14.97
CA PHE A 179 7.25 -8.03 -15.74
C PHE A 179 6.72 -8.30 -17.16
N ARG A 180 5.42 -8.63 -17.29
CA ARG A 180 4.80 -8.86 -18.60
C ARG A 180 4.78 -7.60 -19.46
N ILE A 181 4.45 -6.43 -18.87
CA ILE A 181 4.54 -5.15 -19.58
C ILE A 181 5.95 -4.93 -20.13
N ARG A 182 6.98 -5.14 -19.29
CA ARG A 182 8.39 -5.00 -19.70
C ARG A 182 8.74 -5.96 -20.85
N SER A 183 8.35 -7.22 -20.77
CA SER A 183 8.62 -8.20 -21.84
C SER A 183 7.95 -7.79 -23.15
N THR A 184 6.66 -7.46 -23.10
CA THR A 184 5.90 -7.06 -24.29
C THR A 184 6.41 -5.76 -24.90
N LEU A 185 6.83 -4.78 -24.09
CA LEU A 185 7.46 -3.56 -24.59
C LEU A 185 8.79 -3.85 -25.27
N LYS A 186 9.63 -4.71 -24.67
CA LYS A 186 10.92 -5.11 -25.24
C LYS A 186 10.73 -5.84 -26.58
N GLU A 187 9.78 -6.76 -26.66
CA GLU A 187 9.45 -7.48 -27.90
C GLU A 187 8.95 -6.52 -28.99
N ARG A 188 8.09 -5.54 -28.63
CA ARG A 188 7.56 -4.57 -29.60
C ARG A 188 8.56 -3.50 -30.02
N SER A 189 9.48 -3.09 -29.14
CA SER A 189 10.54 -2.14 -29.49
C SER A 189 11.58 -2.76 -30.43
N VAL A 190 11.84 -4.07 -30.29
CA VAL A 190 12.78 -4.82 -31.13
C VAL A 190 12.09 -5.40 -32.38
N SER A 191 10.77 -5.29 -32.48
CA SER A 191 10.03 -5.73 -33.68
C SER A 191 10.51 -4.99 -34.93
N ASP A 192 10.82 -5.75 -35.98
CA ASP A 192 11.24 -5.22 -37.29
C ASP A 192 10.31 -4.14 -37.83
N LYS A 193 9.01 -4.21 -37.51
CA LYS A 193 8.00 -3.23 -37.94
C LYS A 193 8.20 -1.87 -37.26
N THR A 194 8.52 -1.85 -35.96
CA THR A 194 8.80 -0.64 -35.18
C THR A 194 10.15 -0.05 -35.56
N ILE A 195 11.16 -0.91 -35.75
CA ILE A 195 12.48 -0.50 -36.25
C ILE A 195 12.36 0.13 -37.65
N ASN A 196 11.56 -0.47 -38.55
CA ASN A 196 11.32 0.12 -39.88
C ASN A 196 10.56 1.45 -39.80
N MET A 197 9.62 1.61 -38.86
CA MET A 197 8.96 2.91 -38.66
C MET A 197 9.91 3.97 -38.11
N HIS A 198 10.77 3.64 -37.13
CA HIS A 198 11.80 4.56 -36.64
C HIS A 198 12.80 4.94 -37.74
N LYS A 199 13.25 3.98 -38.56
CA LYS A 199 14.09 4.25 -39.73
C LYS A 199 13.42 5.21 -40.72
N LYS A 200 12.13 4.98 -41.05
CA LYS A 200 11.36 5.87 -41.94
C LYS A 200 11.20 7.28 -41.36
N MET A 201 10.89 7.40 -40.07
CA MET A 201 10.77 8.68 -39.38
C MET A 201 12.11 9.45 -39.40
N PHE A 202 13.22 8.77 -39.13
CA PHE A 202 14.56 9.37 -39.18
C PHE A 202 14.94 9.83 -40.59
N HIS A 203 14.61 9.03 -41.61
CA HIS A 203 14.85 9.40 -43.01
C HIS A 203 14.01 10.60 -43.45
N THR A 204 12.78 10.72 -42.94
CA THR A 204 11.89 11.84 -43.23
C THR A 204 12.37 13.12 -42.54
N LEU A 205 12.89 13.01 -41.32
CA LEU A 205 13.48 14.13 -40.59
C LEU A 205 14.76 14.64 -41.26
N LEU A 206 15.63 13.74 -41.73
CA LEU A 206 16.83 14.11 -42.49
C LEU A 206 16.47 14.88 -43.77
N LEU A 207 15.47 14.40 -44.51
CA LEU A 207 14.95 15.07 -45.71
C LEU A 207 14.24 16.41 -45.43
N GLN A 208 13.87 16.68 -44.18
CA GLN A 208 13.24 17.94 -43.77
C GLN A 208 14.25 18.98 -43.28
N SER A 209 15.49 18.55 -42.99
CA SER A 209 16.59 19.38 -42.51
C SER A 209 17.57 19.83 -43.60
N ASP A 210 17.35 19.41 -44.85
CA ASP A 210 17.96 19.94 -46.08
C ASP A 210 16.96 20.86 -46.81
#